data_AF-A0A1Z5SWF1-F1
#
_entry.id   AF-A0A1Z5SWF1-F1
#
_cell.length_a   1.000
_cell.length_b   1.000
_cell.length_c   1.000
_cell.angle_alpha   90.00
_cell.angle_beta   90.00
_cell.angle_gamma   90.00
#
_symmetry.space_group_name_H-M   'P 1'
#
loop_
_entity.id
_entity.type
_entity.pdbx_description
1 polymer ?
#
loop_
_entity_poly.entity_id
_entity_poly.type
_entity_poly.pdbx_seq_one_letter_code
_entity_poly.pdbx_strand_id
1 'polypeptide(L)'
;MQLFSNSVLGADAHMNENDSPSSARHSTGKSHTLFLLRRHLPSRDDMVKTASLASRWLAIYDSMFPMIKTPKTSEEMVSTFDRLWQEQSPAAIDSDWNPALSCASLLLAIAITAQQTSVDRKEPELQSIGDASHFVKRISDMVERLVIADDALVESLAGIEVALLWLRLQLGRAKIKKMYIVIRRIVAFAELSGLPGAPEAMESRRSGTVTGTIDRDLWHKAELWESICAVDRIIVLTRSYVYRLAEIASRILDLDRMSSTAAKDTGKDAAGDDPFDFSTLEADIAAITERLKNDLSKLRPGGRFNPEVLEALRVQPDKSSKETVKLNDLAQHVKPVISAIASSNLSLTPHPDPTGANPLMLVINIPPPTAESRKAAVQDAAKAGEKASTSARDARGKQQKKLRGMQLNKSVRPDDLKKAGTQMEKVVEKGNAELKRVVDNAKKVLESG
;
A
#
# COMPACT_ATOMS: atom_id res chain seq x y z
N MET A 1 9.11 -12.24 25.51
CA MET A 1 8.39 -11.87 24.28
C MET A 1 8.47 -13.04 23.31
N GLN A 2 7.42 -13.85 23.21
CA GLN A 2 7.32 -14.93 22.23
C GLN A 2 6.67 -14.38 20.97
N LEU A 3 7.34 -14.56 19.83
CA LEU A 3 7.03 -13.87 18.57
C LEU A 3 6.35 -14.77 17.52
N PHE A 4 6.17 -16.07 17.78
CA PHE A 4 5.46 -16.96 16.86
C PHE A 4 4.76 -18.10 17.62
N SER A 5 3.45 -18.24 17.40
CA SER A 5 2.68 -19.44 17.76
C SER A 5 2.48 -20.25 16.49
N ASN A 6 3.41 -21.16 16.20
CA ASN A 6 3.25 -22.11 15.10
C ASN A 6 2.46 -23.32 15.59
N SER A 7 1.19 -23.43 15.21
CA SER A 7 0.35 -24.62 15.39
C SER A 7 0.29 -25.51 14.14
N VAL A 8 1.21 -25.35 13.18
CA VAL A 8 1.17 -26.01 11.87
C VAL A 8 2.23 -27.13 11.73
N LEU A 9 2.73 -27.66 12.85
CA LEU A 9 3.54 -28.88 12.86
C LEU A 9 3.00 -29.84 13.93
N GLY A 10 1.88 -30.48 13.60
CA GLY A 10 1.34 -31.63 14.33
C GLY A 10 1.71 -32.92 13.60
N ALA A 11 2.94 -33.38 13.77
CA ALA A 11 3.29 -34.77 13.57
C ALA A 11 3.83 -35.28 14.90
N ASP A 12 2.92 -35.69 15.77
CA ASP A 12 3.11 -36.79 16.70
C ASP A 12 1.73 -37.33 17.07
N ALA A 13 1.44 -38.50 16.51
CA ALA A 13 0.31 -39.31 16.89
C ALA A 13 0.53 -39.82 18.31
N HIS A 14 -0.34 -39.43 19.25
CA HIS A 14 -0.90 -40.32 20.26
C HIS A 14 -2.19 -39.73 20.84
N MET A 15 -3.15 -40.62 21.04
CA MET A 15 -4.57 -40.39 21.21
C MET A 15 -4.97 -39.53 22.42
N ASN A 16 -5.98 -38.67 22.22
CA ASN A 16 -7.12 -38.55 23.12
C ASN A 16 -8.29 -37.87 22.37
N GLU A 17 -9.32 -38.66 22.06
CA GLU A 17 -10.65 -38.16 21.67
C GLU A 17 -11.30 -37.52 22.90
N ASN A 18 -11.16 -36.21 23.04
CA ASN A 18 -12.18 -35.27 23.54
C ASN A 18 -11.51 -33.91 23.79
N ASP A 19 -12.24 -32.85 23.42
CA ASP A 19 -11.91 -31.41 23.55
C ASP A 19 -10.98 -30.78 22.50
N SER A 20 -11.60 -30.24 21.44
CA SER A 20 -11.00 -29.24 20.55
C SER A 20 -11.26 -27.81 21.07
N PRO A 21 -10.26 -27.04 21.56
CA PRO A 21 -10.45 -25.71 22.13
C PRO A 21 -10.45 -24.55 21.11
N SER A 22 -10.22 -24.84 19.82
CA SER A 22 -10.09 -23.83 18.74
C SER A 22 -11.44 -23.18 18.38
N SER A 23 -12.50 -23.97 18.26
CA SER A 23 -13.82 -23.49 17.79
C SER A 23 -14.49 -22.52 18.78
N ALA A 24 -14.26 -22.69 20.08
CA ALA A 24 -14.85 -21.86 21.15
C ALA A 24 -14.25 -20.43 21.23
N ARG A 25 -12.98 -20.25 20.84
CA ARG A 25 -12.33 -18.92 20.82
C ARG A 25 -12.78 -18.07 19.63
N HIS A 26 -13.05 -18.69 18.48
CA HIS A 26 -13.54 -17.98 17.29
C HIS A 26 -15.05 -17.68 17.37
N SER A 27 -15.87 -18.52 18.00
CA SER A 27 -17.30 -18.26 18.19
C SER A 27 -17.55 -17.07 19.12
N THR A 28 -16.79 -16.96 20.21
CA THR A 28 -16.86 -15.84 21.16
C THR A 28 -16.45 -14.51 20.54
N GLY A 29 -15.43 -14.50 19.67
CA GLY A 29 -15.04 -13.32 18.88
C GLY A 29 -16.14 -12.84 17.93
N LYS A 30 -16.81 -13.75 17.21
CA LYS A 30 -17.90 -13.41 16.27
C LYS A 30 -19.11 -12.79 16.97
N SER A 31 -19.53 -13.35 18.10
CA SER A 31 -20.62 -12.79 18.92
C SER A 31 -20.28 -11.42 19.50
N HIS A 32 -19.02 -11.20 19.89
CA HIS A 32 -18.55 -9.90 20.36
C HIS A 32 -18.55 -8.83 19.24
N THR A 33 -18.06 -9.18 18.05
CA THR A 33 -18.08 -8.30 16.88
C THR A 33 -19.51 -7.88 16.51
N LEU A 34 -20.44 -8.84 16.45
CA LEU A 34 -21.84 -8.55 16.18
C LEU A 34 -22.45 -7.61 17.22
N PHE A 35 -22.18 -7.85 18.51
CA PHE A 35 -22.66 -6.99 19.59
C PHE A 35 -22.18 -5.54 19.42
N LEU A 36 -20.91 -5.33 19.09
CA LEU A 36 -20.36 -3.99 18.87
C LEU A 36 -20.95 -3.29 17.64
N LEU A 37 -21.13 -4.02 16.53
CA LEU A 37 -21.71 -3.47 15.31
C LEU A 37 -23.18 -3.07 15.51
N ARG A 38 -23.99 -3.91 16.16
CA ARG A 38 -25.43 -3.65 16.39
C ARG A 38 -25.71 -2.35 17.14
N ARG A 39 -24.80 -1.89 18.00
CA ARG A 39 -24.95 -0.62 18.75
C ARG A 39 -24.99 0.62 17.87
N HIS A 40 -24.64 0.48 16.58
CA HIS A 40 -24.64 1.57 15.62
C HIS A 40 -25.76 1.49 14.59
N LEU A 41 -26.66 0.49 14.70
CA LEU A 41 -27.84 0.42 13.84
C LEU A 41 -28.80 1.58 14.17
N PRO A 42 -29.37 2.23 13.15
CA PRO A 42 -30.33 3.32 13.34
C PRO A 42 -31.69 2.81 13.81
N SER A 43 -32.61 3.74 14.09
CA SER A 43 -34.01 3.40 14.32
C SER A 43 -34.64 2.73 13.09
N ARG A 44 -35.72 1.96 13.29
CA ARG A 44 -36.42 1.30 12.16
C ARG A 44 -36.98 2.31 11.17
N ASP A 45 -37.48 3.45 11.64
CA ASP A 45 -38.00 4.53 10.78
C ASP A 45 -36.89 5.12 9.89
N ASP A 46 -35.74 5.43 10.49
CA ASP A 46 -34.56 5.92 9.77
C ASP A 46 -33.98 4.86 8.83
N MET A 47 -34.07 3.58 9.18
CA MET A 47 -33.66 2.48 8.32
C MET A 47 -34.49 2.42 7.04
N VAL A 48 -35.83 2.52 7.13
CA VAL A 48 -36.72 2.51 5.95
C VAL A 48 -36.45 3.72 5.05
N LYS A 49 -36.26 4.92 5.64
CA LYS A 49 -35.88 6.12 4.89
C LYS A 49 -34.51 5.96 4.21
N THR A 50 -33.53 5.40 4.92
CA THR A 50 -32.20 5.16 4.35
C THR A 50 -32.26 4.15 3.22
N ALA A 51 -33.03 3.07 3.38
CA ALA A 51 -33.18 2.03 2.36
C ALA A 51 -33.81 2.57 1.07
N SER A 52 -34.82 3.44 1.17
CA SER A 52 -35.44 4.06 -0.01
C SER A 52 -34.44 4.95 -0.77
N LEU A 53 -33.62 5.73 -0.05
CA LEU A 53 -32.55 6.55 -0.63
C LEU A 53 -31.42 5.70 -1.24
N ALA A 54 -31.13 4.54 -0.65
CA ALA A 54 -30.07 3.65 -1.10
C ALA A 54 -30.41 2.88 -2.38
N SER A 55 -31.70 2.60 -2.60
CA SER A 55 -32.20 1.73 -3.68
C SER A 55 -31.57 2.00 -5.06
N ARG A 56 -31.50 3.28 -5.46
CA ARG A 56 -30.99 3.66 -6.77
C ARG A 56 -29.51 3.35 -6.93
N TRP A 57 -28.69 3.70 -5.94
CA TRP A 57 -27.24 3.51 -6.07
C TRP A 57 -26.85 2.04 -5.85
N LEU A 58 -27.58 1.29 -5.02
CA LEU A 58 -27.34 -0.13 -4.81
C LEU A 58 -27.55 -0.94 -6.09
N ALA A 59 -28.64 -0.69 -6.83
CA ALA A 59 -28.89 -1.34 -8.12
C ALA A 59 -27.81 -1.00 -9.15
N ILE A 60 -27.39 0.27 -9.21
CA ILE A 60 -26.30 0.69 -10.10
C ILE A 60 -24.98 0.03 -9.68
N TYR A 61 -24.72 -0.05 -8.38
CA TYR A 61 -23.49 -0.63 -7.85
C TYR A 61 -23.41 -2.13 -8.11
N ASP A 62 -24.48 -2.89 -7.85
CA ASP A 62 -24.54 -4.33 -8.14
C ASP A 62 -24.35 -4.64 -9.64
N SER A 63 -24.86 -3.78 -10.53
CA SER A 63 -24.66 -3.98 -11.98
C SER A 63 -23.22 -3.75 -12.45
N MET A 64 -22.44 -2.92 -11.75
CA MET A 64 -21.02 -2.69 -12.06
C MET A 64 -20.08 -3.63 -11.28
N PHE A 65 -20.48 -4.01 -10.07
CA PHE A 65 -19.72 -4.83 -9.14
C PHE A 65 -20.69 -5.84 -8.50
N PRO A 66 -20.96 -6.98 -9.16
CA PRO A 66 -21.83 -8.00 -8.61
C PRO A 66 -21.36 -8.45 -7.23
N MET A 67 -22.25 -8.37 -6.25
CA MET A 67 -22.01 -8.81 -4.88
C MET A 67 -23.20 -9.61 -4.38
N ILE A 68 -23.00 -10.90 -4.11
CA ILE A 68 -24.11 -11.85 -3.90
C ILE A 68 -24.68 -11.79 -2.50
N LYS A 69 -23.84 -11.58 -1.47
CA LYS A 69 -24.27 -11.62 -0.06
C LYS A 69 -24.53 -10.23 0.53
N THR A 70 -24.42 -9.16 -0.26
CA THR A 70 -24.78 -7.80 0.17
C THR A 70 -26.17 -7.40 -0.31
N PRO A 71 -26.89 -6.57 0.46
CA PRO A 71 -28.23 -6.13 0.09
C PRO A 71 -28.19 -5.24 -1.18
N LYS A 72 -29.05 -5.56 -2.15
CA LYS A 72 -29.14 -4.91 -3.47
C LYS A 72 -30.35 -3.99 -3.61
N THR A 73 -31.37 -4.23 -2.80
CA THR A 73 -32.65 -3.51 -2.85
C THR A 73 -33.00 -2.91 -1.50
N SER A 74 -33.93 -1.95 -1.49
CA SER A 74 -34.47 -1.38 -0.26
C SER A 74 -35.14 -2.45 0.62
N GLU A 75 -35.83 -3.40 0.00
CA GLU A 75 -36.49 -4.52 0.70
C GLU A 75 -35.46 -5.45 1.35
N GLU A 76 -34.38 -5.78 0.64
CA GLU A 76 -33.28 -6.58 1.19
C GLU A 76 -32.54 -5.88 2.33
N MET A 77 -32.36 -4.56 2.26
CA MET A 77 -31.78 -3.79 3.37
C MET A 77 -32.66 -3.85 4.61
N VAL A 78 -33.98 -3.66 4.47
CA VAL A 78 -34.93 -3.69 5.59
C VAL A 78 -35.09 -5.12 6.13
N SER A 79 -35.11 -6.14 5.28
CA SER A 79 -35.19 -7.54 5.72
C SER A 79 -33.93 -7.98 6.47
N THR A 80 -32.75 -7.54 6.00
CA THR A 80 -31.48 -7.74 6.70
C THR A 80 -31.51 -7.06 8.07
N PHE A 81 -32.01 -5.82 8.15
CA PHE A 81 -32.18 -5.09 9.42
C PHE A 81 -33.11 -5.83 10.38
N ASP A 82 -34.30 -6.23 9.92
CA ASP A 82 -35.30 -6.92 10.74
C ASP A 82 -34.73 -8.27 11.23
N ARG A 83 -34.01 -9.02 10.37
CA ARG A 83 -33.33 -10.27 10.76
C ARG A 83 -32.25 -10.06 11.83
N LEU A 84 -31.45 -9.01 11.71
CA LEU A 84 -30.41 -8.66 12.70
C LEU A 84 -31.00 -8.20 14.03
N TRP A 85 -32.17 -7.56 14.01
CA TRP A 85 -32.87 -7.09 15.21
C TRP A 85 -33.58 -8.24 15.95
N GLN A 86 -34.10 -9.22 15.22
CA GLN A 86 -34.82 -10.37 15.77
C GLN A 86 -33.89 -11.48 16.32
N GLU A 87 -32.62 -11.53 15.93
CA GLU A 87 -31.66 -12.53 16.41
C GLU A 87 -31.29 -12.33 17.90
N GLN A 88 -31.99 -13.05 18.79
CA GLN A 88 -31.62 -13.29 20.20
C GLN A 88 -30.77 -14.57 20.43
N SER A 89 -30.32 -15.26 19.35
CA SER A 89 -29.43 -16.47 19.31
C SER A 89 -30.12 -17.84 19.51
N PRO A 90 -29.55 -18.97 19.06
CA PRO A 90 -28.91 -19.29 17.77
C PRO A 90 -29.67 -20.40 17.00
N ALA A 91 -29.23 -20.68 15.76
CA ALA A 91 -29.59 -21.85 14.95
C ALA A 91 -30.98 -21.83 14.29
N ALA A 92 -31.10 -21.10 13.18
CA ALA A 92 -32.09 -21.43 12.15
C ALA A 92 -31.48 -21.35 10.74
N ILE A 93 -31.10 -22.53 10.25
CA ILE A 93 -31.32 -23.10 8.90
C ILE A 93 -30.53 -22.54 7.70
N ASP A 94 -29.74 -21.47 7.83
CA ASP A 94 -28.91 -21.02 6.70
C ASP A 94 -27.40 -21.15 7.01
N SER A 95 -26.78 -22.22 6.50
CA SER A 95 -25.33 -22.50 6.64
C SER A 95 -24.45 -21.35 6.15
N ASP A 96 -24.99 -20.47 5.29
CA ASP A 96 -24.24 -19.39 4.64
C ASP A 96 -24.42 -18.01 5.29
N TRP A 97 -25.27 -17.89 6.32
CA TRP A 97 -25.55 -16.61 6.98
C TRP A 97 -24.53 -16.30 8.09
N ASN A 98 -23.84 -15.16 7.95
CA ASN A 98 -22.94 -14.63 8.98
C ASN A 98 -23.45 -13.28 9.49
N PRO A 99 -24.07 -13.21 10.68
CA PRO A 99 -24.73 -12.00 11.16
C PRO A 99 -23.76 -10.84 11.40
N ALA A 100 -22.50 -11.11 11.77
CA ALA A 100 -21.50 -10.06 11.95
C ALA A 100 -21.16 -9.37 10.62
N LEU A 101 -20.97 -10.16 9.55
CA LEU A 101 -20.67 -9.65 8.22
C LEU A 101 -21.89 -8.96 7.60
N SER A 102 -23.09 -9.51 7.78
CA SER A 102 -24.34 -8.88 7.33
C SER A 102 -24.62 -7.56 8.06
N CYS A 103 -24.30 -7.48 9.36
CA CYS A 103 -24.41 -6.21 10.09
C CYS A 103 -23.39 -5.19 9.59
N ALA A 104 -22.16 -5.62 9.28
CA ALA A 104 -21.13 -4.73 8.73
C ALA A 104 -21.50 -4.22 7.32
N SER A 105 -22.00 -5.08 6.43
CA SER A 105 -22.43 -4.68 5.08
C SER A 105 -23.59 -3.69 5.15
N LEU A 106 -24.59 -3.93 6.01
CA LEU A 106 -25.71 -3.03 6.23
C LEU A 106 -25.26 -1.65 6.74
N LEU A 107 -24.38 -1.61 7.75
CA LEU A 107 -23.84 -0.35 8.28
C LEU A 107 -23.02 0.41 7.24
N LEU A 108 -22.24 -0.29 6.41
CA LEU A 108 -21.52 0.34 5.30
C LEU A 108 -22.48 0.90 4.24
N ALA A 109 -23.54 0.19 3.88
CA ALA A 109 -24.56 0.70 2.96
C ALA A 109 -25.27 1.95 3.50
N ILE A 110 -25.61 1.96 4.80
CA ILE A 110 -26.15 3.15 5.49
C ILE A 110 -25.14 4.30 5.45
N ALA A 111 -23.87 4.05 5.78
CA ALA A 111 -22.82 5.07 5.77
C ALA A 111 -22.55 5.63 4.37
N ILE A 112 -22.53 4.79 3.34
CA ILE A 112 -22.38 5.22 1.94
C ILE A 112 -23.58 6.10 1.55
N THR A 113 -24.80 5.71 1.94
CA THR A 113 -26.01 6.49 1.66
C THR A 113 -25.96 7.85 2.35
N ALA A 114 -25.62 7.88 3.64
CA ALA A 114 -25.44 9.13 4.40
C ALA A 114 -24.36 10.04 3.80
N GLN A 115 -23.25 9.46 3.32
CA GLN A 115 -22.18 10.19 2.64
C GLN A 115 -22.69 10.83 1.34
N GLN A 116 -23.46 10.09 0.54
CA GLN A 116 -24.00 10.57 -0.74
C GLN A 116 -25.06 11.66 -0.55
N THR A 117 -25.94 11.53 0.45
CA THR A 117 -27.02 12.50 0.71
C THR A 117 -26.53 13.78 1.37
N SER A 118 -25.44 13.72 2.14
CA SER A 118 -24.82 14.91 2.75
C SER A 118 -24.27 15.91 1.72
N VAL A 119 -23.99 15.46 0.50
CA VAL A 119 -23.48 16.30 -0.61
C VAL A 119 -24.57 17.24 -1.15
N ASP A 120 -25.85 16.88 -1.01
CA ASP A 120 -26.99 17.59 -1.60
C ASP A 120 -27.56 18.75 -0.73
N ARG A 121 -26.88 19.16 0.35
CA ARG A 121 -27.18 20.33 1.23
C ARG A 121 -28.56 20.40 1.89
N LYS A 122 -29.52 19.53 1.57
CA LYS A 122 -30.74 19.32 2.35
C LYS A 122 -30.47 18.20 3.35
N GLU A 123 -30.24 18.56 4.61
CA GLU A 123 -30.03 17.59 5.69
C GLU A 123 -31.13 16.54 5.68
N PRO A 124 -30.82 15.24 5.51
CA PRO A 124 -31.81 14.21 5.72
C PRO A 124 -32.09 14.12 7.23
N GLU A 125 -33.37 14.19 7.59
CA GLU A 125 -33.89 14.04 8.96
C GLU A 125 -33.69 12.61 9.51
N LEU A 126 -32.45 12.10 9.52
CA LEU A 126 -32.06 10.83 10.14
C LEU A 126 -31.75 11.09 11.61
N GLN A 127 -32.81 11.35 12.38
CA GLN A 127 -32.74 11.85 13.76
C GLN A 127 -31.91 10.94 14.69
N SER A 128 -31.85 9.63 14.43
CA SER A 128 -31.07 8.68 15.24
C SER A 128 -29.58 8.62 14.91
N ILE A 129 -29.14 9.14 13.76
CA ILE A 129 -27.77 8.99 13.26
C ILE A 129 -26.87 10.17 13.67
N GLY A 130 -27.47 11.33 13.95
CA GLY A 130 -26.74 12.55 14.33
C GLY A 130 -25.90 13.11 13.17
N ASP A 131 -24.68 13.58 13.45
CA ASP A 131 -23.77 14.11 12.43
C ASP A 131 -23.34 13.01 11.44
N ALA A 132 -23.73 13.16 10.17
CA ALA A 132 -23.48 12.20 9.11
C ALA A 132 -21.98 11.95 8.85
N SER A 133 -21.13 12.98 8.92
CA SER A 133 -19.69 12.87 8.69
C SER A 133 -19.01 12.09 9.83
N HIS A 134 -19.41 12.38 11.07
CA HIS A 134 -18.95 11.67 12.24
C HIS A 134 -19.42 10.22 12.24
N PHE A 135 -20.67 9.96 11.88
CA PHE A 135 -21.22 8.61 11.72
C PHE A 135 -20.43 7.81 10.68
N VAL A 136 -20.26 8.35 9.46
CA VAL A 136 -19.49 7.72 8.38
C VAL A 136 -18.07 7.38 8.82
N LYS A 137 -17.39 8.31 9.50
CA LYS A 137 -16.05 8.07 10.05
C LYS A 137 -16.06 6.94 11.06
N ARG A 138 -17.00 6.94 12.00
CA ARG A 138 -17.13 5.94 13.06
C ARG A 138 -17.37 4.55 12.49
N ILE A 139 -18.34 4.39 11.59
CA ILE A 139 -18.65 3.11 10.94
C ILE A 139 -17.44 2.58 10.16
N SER A 140 -16.81 3.45 9.36
CA SER A 140 -15.64 3.08 8.60
C SER A 140 -14.50 2.57 9.48
N ASP A 141 -14.18 3.27 10.58
CA ASP A 141 -13.06 2.89 11.45
C ASP A 141 -13.41 1.63 12.28
N MET A 142 -14.69 1.44 12.61
CA MET A 142 -15.19 0.25 13.32
C MET A 142 -15.14 -1.01 12.45
N VAL A 143 -15.70 -0.97 11.23
CA VAL A 143 -15.68 -2.11 10.30
C VAL A 143 -14.25 -2.47 9.93
N GLU A 144 -13.40 -1.48 9.78
CA GLU A 144 -11.98 -1.73 9.55
C GLU A 144 -11.34 -2.53 10.69
N ARG A 145 -11.56 -2.10 11.94
CA ARG A 145 -10.97 -2.74 13.12
C ARG A 145 -11.55 -4.13 13.40
N LEU A 146 -12.86 -4.31 13.23
CA LEU A 146 -13.56 -5.52 13.66
C LEU A 146 -13.73 -6.56 12.57
N VAL A 147 -13.78 -6.15 11.30
CA VAL A 147 -13.95 -7.05 10.15
C VAL A 147 -12.69 -7.05 9.32
N ILE A 148 -12.29 -5.91 8.76
CA ILE A 148 -11.18 -5.87 7.79
C ILE A 148 -9.85 -6.33 8.41
N ALA A 149 -9.60 -6.03 9.69
CA ALA A 149 -8.38 -6.45 10.37
C ALA A 149 -8.36 -7.95 10.73
N ASP A 150 -9.51 -8.62 10.81
CA ASP A 150 -9.62 -10.03 11.19
C ASP A 150 -9.50 -10.94 9.95
N ASP A 151 -8.36 -11.62 9.81
CA ASP A 151 -8.07 -12.51 8.67
C ASP A 151 -9.16 -13.57 8.50
N ALA A 152 -9.66 -14.16 9.59
CA ALA A 152 -10.64 -15.25 9.54
C ALA A 152 -12.01 -14.80 9.04
N LEU A 153 -12.33 -13.51 9.19
CA LEU A 153 -13.55 -12.93 8.66
C LEU A 153 -13.38 -12.52 7.19
N VAL A 154 -12.27 -11.84 6.85
CA VAL A 154 -12.03 -11.32 5.50
C VAL A 154 -11.76 -12.41 4.47
N GLU A 155 -11.13 -13.53 4.85
CA GLU A 155 -10.86 -14.63 3.93
C GLU A 155 -12.15 -15.24 3.32
N SER A 156 -13.27 -15.15 4.03
CA SER A 156 -14.56 -15.64 3.53
C SER A 156 -15.10 -14.77 2.38
N LEU A 157 -15.85 -15.38 1.44
CA LEU A 157 -16.47 -14.65 0.31
C LEU A 157 -17.33 -13.46 0.77
N ALA A 158 -18.09 -13.64 1.86
CA ALA A 158 -18.88 -12.56 2.47
C ALA A 158 -17.99 -11.45 3.08
N GLY A 159 -16.83 -11.81 3.63
CA GLY A 159 -15.87 -10.87 4.19
C GLY A 159 -15.19 -10.03 3.13
N ILE A 160 -14.80 -10.66 2.01
CA ILE A 160 -14.29 -9.98 0.82
C ILE A 160 -15.31 -8.96 0.31
N GLU A 161 -16.58 -9.35 0.21
CA GLU A 161 -17.65 -8.42 -0.20
C GLU A 161 -17.76 -7.21 0.75
N VAL A 162 -17.80 -7.44 2.07
CA VAL A 162 -17.78 -6.35 3.06
C VAL A 162 -16.55 -5.45 2.87
N ALA A 163 -15.40 -6.03 2.54
CA ALA A 163 -14.18 -5.28 2.29
C ALA A 163 -14.24 -4.43 1.00
N LEU A 164 -14.86 -4.93 -0.07
CA LEU A 164 -15.11 -4.15 -1.29
C LEU A 164 -16.06 -2.98 -1.02
N LEU A 165 -17.12 -3.19 -0.23
CA LEU A 165 -18.03 -2.12 0.16
C LEU A 165 -17.35 -1.08 1.08
N TRP A 166 -16.42 -1.52 1.94
CA TRP A 166 -15.60 -0.63 2.74
C TRP A 166 -14.66 0.21 1.86
N LEU A 167 -14.04 -0.38 0.84
CA LEU A 167 -13.24 0.34 -0.16
C LEU A 167 -14.09 1.38 -0.91
N ARG A 168 -15.33 1.03 -1.27
CA ARG A 168 -16.28 1.95 -1.89
C ARG A 168 -16.60 3.15 -1.00
N LEU A 169 -16.72 2.96 0.32
CA LEU A 169 -16.87 4.06 1.27
C LEU A 169 -15.59 4.92 1.37
N GLN A 170 -14.41 4.31 1.34
CA GLN A 170 -13.14 5.05 1.41
C GLN A 170 -12.88 5.92 0.18
N LEU A 171 -13.41 5.56 -0.99
CA LEU A 171 -13.25 6.35 -2.21
C LEU A 171 -13.77 7.78 -2.02
N GLY A 172 -14.92 7.95 -1.34
CA GLY A 172 -15.46 9.27 -1.00
C GLY A 172 -14.72 9.99 0.14
N ARG A 173 -13.79 9.31 0.84
CA ARG A 173 -12.99 9.86 1.95
C ARG A 173 -11.52 10.13 1.57
N ALA A 174 -11.14 9.89 0.31
CA ALA A 174 -9.79 10.08 -0.23
C ALA A 174 -8.64 9.37 0.53
N LYS A 175 -8.91 8.26 1.23
CA LYS A 175 -7.88 7.47 1.95
C LYS A 175 -7.11 6.51 1.02
N ILE A 176 -6.53 7.02 -0.07
CA ILE A 176 -6.01 6.23 -1.20
C ILE A 176 -4.93 5.22 -0.79
N LYS A 177 -3.95 5.61 0.05
CA LYS A 177 -2.89 4.69 0.51
C LYS A 177 -3.46 3.46 1.21
N LYS A 178 -4.50 3.67 2.03
CA LYS A 178 -5.13 2.62 2.81
C LYS A 178 -5.97 1.71 1.94
N MET A 179 -6.71 2.30 1.00
CA MET A 179 -7.45 1.55 -0.02
C MET A 179 -6.52 0.64 -0.82
N TYR A 180 -5.35 1.14 -1.22
CA TYR A 180 -4.35 0.36 -1.95
C TYR A 180 -3.83 -0.84 -1.16
N ILE A 181 -3.54 -0.68 0.13
CA ILE A 181 -3.08 -1.80 0.98
C ILE A 181 -4.20 -2.83 1.13
N VAL A 182 -5.42 -2.38 1.41
CA VAL A 182 -6.56 -3.28 1.62
C VAL A 182 -6.92 -4.05 0.34
N ILE A 183 -6.94 -3.42 -0.84
CA ILE A 183 -7.22 -4.14 -2.10
C ILE A 183 -6.15 -5.19 -2.41
N ARG A 184 -4.87 -4.93 -2.13
CA ARG A 184 -3.81 -5.93 -2.32
C ARG A 184 -3.98 -7.13 -1.39
N ARG A 185 -4.40 -6.88 -0.15
CA ARG A 185 -4.72 -7.94 0.81
C ARG A 185 -5.94 -8.76 0.37
N ILE A 186 -6.99 -8.10 -0.14
CA ILE A 186 -8.17 -8.79 -0.70
C ILE A 186 -7.77 -9.68 -1.88
N VAL A 187 -6.94 -9.18 -2.81
CA VAL A 187 -6.44 -9.97 -3.95
C VAL A 187 -5.71 -11.22 -3.46
N ALA A 188 -4.84 -11.10 -2.45
CA ALA A 188 -4.16 -12.26 -1.87
C ALA A 188 -5.13 -13.29 -1.28
N PHE A 189 -6.16 -12.86 -0.52
CA PHE A 189 -7.18 -13.79 -0.01
C PHE A 189 -7.99 -14.45 -1.13
N ALA A 190 -8.31 -13.70 -2.19
CA ALA A 190 -9.01 -14.22 -3.35
C ALA A 190 -8.17 -15.26 -4.10
N GLU A 191 -6.87 -15.04 -4.24
CA GLU A 191 -5.92 -16.00 -4.82
C GLU A 191 -5.84 -17.28 -3.98
N LEU A 192 -5.70 -17.15 -2.66
CA LEU A 192 -5.69 -18.29 -1.73
C LEU A 192 -6.99 -19.10 -1.77
N SER A 193 -8.13 -18.43 -2.01
CA SER A 193 -9.45 -19.06 -2.14
C SER A 193 -9.76 -19.58 -3.55
N GLY A 194 -8.83 -19.44 -4.50
CA GLY A 194 -8.97 -19.95 -5.87
C GLY A 194 -9.93 -19.16 -6.76
N LEU A 195 -10.25 -17.90 -6.44
CA LEU A 195 -11.15 -17.05 -7.23
C LEU A 195 -10.64 -16.77 -8.66
N PRO A 196 -9.33 -16.56 -8.94
CA PRO A 196 -8.87 -16.21 -10.28
C PRO A 196 -9.21 -17.24 -11.37
N GLY A 197 -9.27 -18.53 -11.02
CA GLY A 197 -9.63 -19.59 -11.97
C GLY A 197 -11.14 -19.82 -12.13
N ALA A 198 -11.96 -19.19 -11.29
CA ALA A 198 -13.41 -19.41 -11.28
C ALA A 198 -14.13 -18.96 -12.57
N PRO A 199 -13.79 -17.81 -13.20
CA PRO A 199 -14.42 -17.39 -14.45
C PRO A 199 -14.18 -18.37 -15.59
N GLU A 200 -12.95 -18.82 -15.78
CA GLU A 200 -12.58 -19.79 -16.84
C GLU A 200 -13.24 -21.15 -16.61
N ALA A 201 -13.27 -21.60 -15.35
CA ALA A 201 -13.98 -22.82 -14.96
C ALA A 201 -15.49 -22.70 -15.19
N MET A 202 -16.09 -21.52 -15.01
CA MET A 202 -17.50 -21.28 -15.27
C MET A 202 -17.79 -21.28 -16.78
N GLU A 203 -16.97 -20.60 -17.57
CA GLU A 203 -17.13 -20.51 -19.03
C GLU A 203 -17.00 -21.89 -19.68
N SER A 204 -16.04 -22.71 -19.22
CA SER A 204 -15.86 -24.10 -19.68
C SER A 204 -17.06 -25.01 -19.39
N ARG A 205 -17.83 -24.73 -18.33
CA ARG A 205 -19.10 -25.43 -18.04
C ARG A 205 -20.26 -24.90 -18.86
N ARG A 206 -20.29 -23.58 -19.15
CA ARG A 206 -21.30 -22.96 -20.03
C ARG A 206 -21.15 -23.40 -21.48
N SER A 207 -19.93 -23.53 -21.97
CA SER A 207 -19.61 -24.01 -23.33
C SER A 207 -19.85 -25.52 -23.53
N GLY A 208 -20.18 -26.25 -22.45
CA GLY A 208 -20.38 -27.70 -22.48
C GLY A 208 -19.07 -28.51 -22.59
N THR A 209 -17.91 -27.87 -22.45
CA THR A 209 -16.59 -28.52 -22.49
C THR A 209 -16.35 -29.42 -21.27
N VAL A 210 -17.00 -29.13 -20.14
CA VAL A 210 -17.01 -29.95 -18.93
C VAL A 210 -18.45 -30.28 -18.55
N THR A 211 -18.75 -31.56 -18.33
CA THR A 211 -20.09 -32.04 -17.93
C THR A 211 -20.30 -31.82 -16.42
N GLY A 212 -21.40 -31.14 -16.04
CA GLY A 212 -21.80 -30.96 -14.64
C GLY A 212 -22.73 -29.75 -14.43
N THR A 213 -23.44 -29.71 -13.29
CA THR A 213 -24.25 -28.55 -12.90
C THR A 213 -23.34 -27.38 -12.50
N ILE A 214 -23.80 -26.15 -12.73
CA ILE A 214 -23.11 -24.94 -12.26
C ILE A 214 -23.25 -24.89 -10.73
N ASP A 215 -22.12 -24.91 -10.03
CA ASP A 215 -22.07 -24.80 -8.57
C ASP A 215 -22.30 -23.34 -8.16
N ARG A 216 -23.16 -23.12 -7.14
CA ARG A 216 -23.48 -21.80 -6.60
C ARG A 216 -22.24 -21.10 -6.04
N ASP A 217 -21.34 -21.87 -5.42
CA ASP A 217 -20.08 -21.35 -4.87
C ASP A 217 -19.11 -20.93 -5.99
N LEU A 218 -19.02 -21.72 -7.06
CA LEU A 218 -18.20 -21.41 -8.22
C LEU A 218 -18.68 -20.13 -8.92
N TRP A 219 -20.00 -19.96 -9.06
CA TRP A 219 -20.60 -18.75 -9.61
C TRP A 219 -20.28 -17.53 -8.75
N HIS A 220 -20.40 -17.66 -7.42
CA HIS A 220 -20.05 -16.60 -6.48
C HIS A 220 -18.58 -16.17 -6.58
N LYS A 221 -17.67 -17.14 -6.62
CA LYS A 221 -16.23 -16.86 -6.77
C LYS A 221 -15.91 -16.09 -8.04
N ALA A 222 -16.54 -16.43 -9.16
CA ALA A 222 -16.30 -15.77 -10.44
C ALA A 222 -16.85 -14.34 -10.46
N GLU A 223 -18.07 -14.12 -10.00
CA GLU A 223 -18.65 -12.76 -9.90
C GLU A 223 -17.81 -11.87 -8.97
N LEU A 224 -17.40 -12.42 -7.82
CA LEU A 224 -16.60 -11.69 -6.86
C LEU A 224 -15.21 -11.35 -7.40
N TRP A 225 -14.60 -12.25 -8.20
CA TRP A 225 -13.32 -11.99 -8.87
C TRP A 225 -13.40 -10.83 -9.86
N GLU A 226 -14.45 -10.78 -10.68
CA GLU A 226 -14.67 -9.66 -11.61
C GLU A 226 -14.83 -8.34 -10.86
N SER A 227 -15.60 -8.35 -9.77
CA SER A 227 -15.75 -7.19 -8.88
C SER A 227 -14.41 -6.73 -8.29
N ILE A 228 -13.57 -7.64 -7.80
CA ILE A 228 -12.22 -7.33 -7.30
C ILE A 228 -11.38 -6.67 -8.40
N CYS A 229 -11.36 -7.25 -9.60
CA CYS A 229 -10.58 -6.75 -10.72
C CYS A 229 -11.04 -5.36 -11.18
N ALA A 230 -12.35 -5.10 -11.18
CA ALA A 230 -12.91 -3.80 -11.51
C ALA A 230 -12.54 -2.74 -10.44
N VAL A 231 -12.63 -3.08 -9.16
CA VAL A 231 -12.26 -2.19 -8.05
C VAL A 231 -10.75 -1.92 -8.01
N ASP A 232 -9.88 -2.91 -8.22
CA ASP A 232 -8.43 -2.69 -8.27
C ASP A 232 -8.04 -1.74 -9.42
N ARG A 233 -8.63 -1.92 -10.61
CA ARG A 233 -8.44 -1.01 -11.74
C ARG A 233 -8.79 0.44 -11.37
N ILE A 234 -9.93 0.68 -10.71
CA ILE A 234 -10.34 2.01 -10.26
C ILE A 234 -9.36 2.59 -9.24
N ILE A 235 -8.91 1.79 -8.27
CA ILE A 235 -7.98 2.24 -7.23
C ILE A 235 -6.61 2.58 -7.82
N VAL A 236 -6.09 1.76 -8.74
CA VAL A 236 -4.82 2.02 -9.43
C VAL A 236 -4.90 3.29 -10.28
N LEU A 237 -6.00 3.48 -11.02
CA LEU A 237 -6.25 4.70 -11.79
C LEU A 237 -6.31 5.95 -10.89
N THR A 238 -7.05 5.86 -9.78
CA THR A 238 -7.17 6.96 -8.80
C THR A 238 -5.81 7.33 -8.21
N ARG A 239 -5.01 6.33 -7.85
CA ARG A 239 -3.64 6.53 -7.35
C ARG A 239 -2.75 7.21 -8.39
N SER A 240 -2.76 6.74 -9.64
CA SER A 240 -2.01 7.33 -10.74
C SER A 240 -2.42 8.78 -11.01
N TYR A 241 -3.73 9.06 -10.99
CA TYR A 241 -4.26 10.41 -11.17
C TYR A 241 -3.82 11.35 -10.04
N VAL A 242 -3.83 10.91 -8.78
CA VAL A 242 -3.35 11.73 -7.66
C VAL A 242 -1.85 12.00 -7.73
N TYR A 243 -1.03 11.04 -8.18
CA TYR A 243 0.39 11.33 -8.40
C TYR A 243 0.62 12.31 -9.55
N ARG A 244 -0.13 12.18 -10.65
CA ARG A 244 -0.05 13.14 -11.76
C ARG A 244 -0.55 14.52 -11.35
N LEU A 245 -1.63 14.62 -10.58
CA LEU A 245 -2.08 15.90 -10.03
C LEU A 245 -1.07 16.49 -9.05
N ALA A 246 -0.43 15.68 -8.21
CA ALA A 246 0.64 16.14 -7.33
C ALA A 246 1.87 16.62 -8.12
N GLU A 247 2.20 15.93 -9.22
CA GLU A 247 3.27 16.36 -10.13
C GLU A 247 2.90 17.67 -10.84
N ILE A 248 1.67 17.80 -11.34
CA ILE A 248 1.17 19.04 -11.96
C ILE A 248 1.12 20.16 -10.92
N ALA A 249 0.63 19.91 -9.71
CA ALA A 249 0.61 20.89 -8.63
C ALA A 249 2.03 21.30 -8.21
N SER A 250 2.97 20.36 -8.14
CA SER A 250 4.39 20.67 -7.92
C SER A 250 4.94 21.53 -9.06
N ARG A 251 4.62 21.22 -10.31
CA ARG A 251 5.02 22.02 -11.48
C ARG A 251 4.35 23.40 -11.49
N ILE A 252 3.10 23.52 -11.07
CA ILE A 252 2.40 24.81 -10.94
C ILE A 252 3.02 25.62 -9.81
N LEU A 253 3.33 25.00 -8.67
CA LEU A 253 4.03 25.65 -7.56
C LEU A 253 5.46 26.03 -7.96
N ASP A 254 6.14 25.23 -8.77
CA ASP A 254 7.45 25.56 -9.34
C ASP A 254 7.32 26.68 -10.37
N LEU A 255 6.27 26.70 -11.20
CA LEU A 255 5.98 27.80 -12.13
C LEU A 255 5.59 29.08 -11.39
N ASP A 256 4.86 29.00 -10.29
CA ASP A 256 4.50 30.14 -9.45
C ASP A 256 5.70 30.61 -8.63
N ARG A 257 6.56 29.69 -8.19
CA ARG A 257 7.87 30.03 -7.61
C ARG A 257 8.76 30.69 -8.66
N MET A 258 8.80 30.18 -9.90
CA MET A 258 9.53 30.74 -11.03
C MET A 258 8.97 32.11 -11.44
N SER A 259 7.65 32.28 -11.42
CA SER A 259 6.94 33.55 -11.63
C SER A 259 7.21 34.53 -10.49
N SER A 260 7.22 34.08 -9.24
CA SER A 260 7.57 34.90 -8.08
C SER A 260 9.06 35.27 -8.06
N THR A 261 9.94 34.42 -8.61
CA THR A 261 11.36 34.72 -8.81
C THR A 261 11.57 35.64 -10.01
N ALA A 262 10.75 35.54 -11.06
CA ALA A 262 10.77 36.43 -12.22
C ALA A 262 10.15 37.80 -11.92
N ALA A 263 9.09 37.85 -11.11
CA ALA A 263 8.49 39.06 -10.56
C ALA A 263 9.37 39.66 -9.44
N LYS A 264 10.14 38.83 -8.72
CA LYS A 264 11.27 39.32 -7.93
C LYS A 264 12.37 39.84 -8.85
N ASP A 265 12.67 39.26 -10.00
CA ASP A 265 13.70 39.76 -10.91
C ASP A 265 13.30 41.07 -11.60
N THR A 266 12.00 41.33 -11.79
CA THR A 266 11.47 42.62 -12.30
C THR A 266 11.05 43.59 -11.19
N GLY A 267 11.10 43.16 -9.92
CA GLY A 267 10.78 43.98 -8.74
C GLY A 267 11.91 44.05 -7.68
N LYS A 268 13.13 43.56 -7.98
CA LYS A 268 14.23 43.43 -7.01
C LYS A 268 15.05 44.70 -6.77
N ASP A 269 14.45 45.87 -6.91
CA ASP A 269 15.11 47.10 -6.48
C ASP A 269 14.66 47.59 -5.09
N ALA A 270 13.84 46.84 -4.32
CA ALA A 270 13.31 47.40 -3.06
C ALA A 270 12.94 46.46 -1.89
N ALA A 271 13.38 45.20 -1.81
CA ALA A 271 13.15 44.39 -0.59
C ALA A 271 14.39 43.59 -0.18
N GLY A 272 14.94 43.93 1.00
CA GLY A 272 16.25 43.55 1.51
C GLY A 272 16.57 42.06 1.46
N ASP A 273 17.68 41.72 0.82
CA ASP A 273 18.28 40.39 0.86
C ASP A 273 18.93 40.21 2.25
N ASP A 274 18.29 39.41 3.12
CA ASP A 274 18.77 39.14 4.48
C ASP A 274 20.08 38.32 4.43
N PRO A 275 21.21 38.83 4.96
CA PRO A 275 22.48 38.12 4.99
C PRO A 275 22.45 36.84 5.87
N PHE A 276 21.48 36.72 6.79
CA PHE A 276 21.34 35.58 7.69
C PHE A 276 20.41 34.48 7.18
N ASP A 277 19.85 34.63 5.97
CA ASP A 277 19.05 33.60 5.34
C ASP A 277 19.94 32.47 4.76
N PHE A 278 20.05 31.37 5.51
CA PHE A 278 20.73 30.14 5.12
C PHE A 278 19.77 29.02 4.69
N SER A 279 18.46 29.30 4.58
CA SER A 279 17.44 28.27 4.31
C SER A 279 17.73 27.44 3.06
N THR A 280 18.26 28.08 2.02
CA THR A 280 18.60 27.41 0.75
C THR A 280 19.83 26.51 0.91
N LEU A 281 20.84 26.96 1.66
CA LEU A 281 22.04 26.19 1.95
C LEU A 281 21.72 24.96 2.82
N GLU A 282 20.87 25.13 3.84
CA GLU A 282 20.41 24.04 4.70
C GLU A 282 19.60 23.00 3.91
N ALA A 283 18.72 23.44 3.02
CA ALA A 283 17.95 22.56 2.14
C ALA A 283 18.86 21.78 1.17
N ASP A 284 19.85 22.44 0.56
CA ASP A 284 20.82 21.80 -0.33
C ASP A 284 21.65 20.73 0.40
N ILE A 285 22.16 21.04 1.60
CA ILE A 285 22.91 20.09 2.44
C ILE A 285 22.04 18.90 2.85
N ALA A 286 20.77 19.14 3.21
CA ALA A 286 19.84 18.07 3.56
C ALA A 286 19.56 17.14 2.37
N ALA A 287 19.34 17.70 1.17
CA ALA A 287 19.13 16.93 -0.06
C ALA A 287 20.37 16.10 -0.45
N ILE A 288 21.57 16.67 -0.31
CA ILE A 288 22.84 15.95 -0.53
C ILE A 288 22.97 14.78 0.45
N THR A 289 22.62 15.00 1.73
CA THR A 289 22.69 13.98 2.78
C THR A 289 21.73 12.82 2.50
N GLU A 290 20.48 13.11 2.11
CA GLU A 290 19.50 12.09 1.74
C GLU A 290 19.93 11.29 0.50
N ARG A 291 20.49 11.96 -0.51
CA ARG A 291 21.02 11.27 -1.68
C ARG A 291 22.18 10.32 -1.32
N LEU A 292 23.08 10.77 -0.44
CA LEU A 292 24.18 9.94 0.05
C LEU A 292 23.67 8.70 0.81
N LYS A 293 22.69 8.85 1.71
CA LYS A 293 22.07 7.71 2.40
C LYS A 293 21.45 6.71 1.42
N ASN A 294 20.77 7.19 0.38
CA ASN A 294 20.17 6.35 -0.65
C ASN A 294 21.21 5.62 -1.53
N ASP A 295 22.35 6.24 -1.79
CA ASP A 295 23.42 5.58 -2.55
C ASP A 295 24.17 4.55 -1.68
N LEU A 296 24.34 4.82 -0.38
CA LEU A 296 24.95 3.88 0.57
C LEU A 296 24.03 2.70 0.91
N SER A 297 22.70 2.86 0.94
CA SER A 297 21.77 1.76 1.22
C SER A 297 21.77 0.67 0.13
N LYS A 298 22.19 1.02 -1.09
CA LYS A 298 22.40 0.08 -2.19
C LYS A 298 23.66 -0.78 -1.99
N LEU A 299 24.61 -0.32 -1.18
CA LEU A 299 25.82 -1.05 -0.81
C LEU A 299 25.50 -1.89 0.43
N ARG A 300 25.06 -3.14 0.25
CA ARG A 300 24.75 -4.05 1.37
C ARG A 300 26.01 -4.76 1.90
N PRO A 301 26.10 -5.02 3.22
CA PRO A 301 27.09 -5.93 3.79
C PRO A 301 26.78 -7.35 3.29
N GLY A 302 27.68 -7.97 2.53
CA GLY A 302 27.39 -9.22 1.82
C GLY A 302 27.83 -9.27 0.36
N GLY A 303 28.23 -8.15 -0.22
CA GLY A 303 28.64 -8.08 -1.61
C GLY A 303 27.48 -7.91 -2.58
N ARG A 304 27.79 -7.99 -3.88
CA ARG A 304 27.02 -7.49 -5.04
C ARG A 304 25.59 -8.00 -5.22
N PHE A 305 25.06 -8.85 -4.34
CA PHE A 305 23.74 -9.42 -4.52
C PHE A 305 22.64 -8.43 -4.10
N ASN A 306 22.00 -7.81 -5.11
CA ASN A 306 20.77 -7.04 -4.96
C ASN A 306 19.65 -7.76 -5.73
N PRO A 307 18.53 -8.14 -5.09
CA PRO A 307 17.41 -8.79 -5.79
C PRO A 307 16.86 -7.95 -6.96
N GLU A 308 16.94 -6.61 -6.89
CA GLU A 308 16.53 -5.74 -7.99
C GLU A 308 17.35 -5.96 -9.27
N VAL A 309 18.61 -6.42 -9.14
CA VAL A 309 19.47 -6.72 -10.29
C VAL A 309 19.06 -8.03 -10.95
N LEU A 310 18.56 -9.00 -10.17
CA LEU A 310 17.96 -10.22 -10.71
C LEU A 310 16.64 -9.92 -11.43
N GLU A 311 15.79 -9.06 -10.86
CA GLU A 311 14.52 -8.66 -11.50
C GLU A 311 14.74 -7.95 -12.85
N ALA A 312 15.84 -7.19 -12.97
CA ALA A 312 16.22 -6.52 -14.21
C ALA A 312 16.87 -7.44 -15.26
N LEU A 313 17.25 -8.68 -14.89
CA LEU A 313 17.89 -9.63 -15.79
C LEU A 313 16.94 -9.99 -16.93
N ARG A 314 17.44 -9.98 -18.17
CA ARG A 314 16.67 -10.39 -19.34
C ARG A 314 16.96 -11.84 -19.68
N VAL A 315 15.90 -12.60 -19.92
CA VAL A 315 15.91 -14.02 -20.24
C VAL A 315 15.37 -14.20 -21.65
N GLN A 316 15.98 -15.10 -22.41
CA GLN A 316 15.52 -15.52 -23.73
C GLN A 316 14.79 -16.86 -23.56
N PRO A 317 13.44 -16.89 -23.51
CA PRO A 317 12.69 -18.11 -23.21
C PRO A 317 12.75 -19.17 -24.33
N ASP A 318 12.89 -18.73 -25.59
CA ASP A 318 13.02 -19.61 -26.75
C ASP A 318 14.37 -19.38 -27.44
N LYS A 319 15.12 -20.47 -27.68
CA LYS A 319 16.42 -20.42 -28.37
C LYS A 319 16.30 -20.04 -29.85
N SER A 320 15.12 -20.22 -30.44
CA SER A 320 14.84 -19.92 -31.85
C SER A 320 14.40 -18.47 -32.10
N SER A 321 13.83 -17.81 -31.08
CA SER A 321 13.42 -16.40 -31.15
C SER A 321 14.50 -15.50 -30.56
N LYS A 322 14.73 -14.31 -31.13
CA LYS A 322 15.68 -13.31 -30.57
C LYS A 322 15.07 -12.47 -29.44
N GLU A 323 13.88 -12.83 -28.96
CA GLU A 323 13.13 -12.03 -28.02
C GLU A 323 13.66 -12.23 -26.59
N THR A 324 13.90 -11.11 -25.89
CA THR A 324 14.40 -11.12 -24.52
C THR A 324 13.40 -10.40 -23.62
N VAL A 325 12.96 -11.08 -22.57
CA VAL A 325 11.93 -10.60 -21.64
C VAL A 325 12.53 -10.53 -20.23
N LYS A 326 12.09 -9.57 -19.40
CA LYS A 326 12.63 -9.43 -18.04
C LYS A 326 12.22 -10.59 -17.16
N LEU A 327 13.09 -11.00 -16.24
CA LEU A 327 12.86 -12.11 -15.33
C LEU A 327 11.54 -11.98 -14.54
N ASN A 328 11.17 -10.75 -14.13
CA ASN A 328 9.90 -10.47 -13.44
C ASN A 328 8.64 -10.85 -14.24
N ASP A 329 8.76 -10.95 -15.57
CA ASP A 329 7.64 -11.20 -16.46
C ASP A 329 7.61 -12.68 -16.96
N LEU A 330 8.57 -13.53 -16.56
CA LEU A 330 8.62 -14.97 -16.93
C LEU A 330 8.29 -15.86 -15.72
N ALA A 331 7.03 -16.29 -15.59
CA ALA A 331 6.61 -17.20 -14.52
C ALA A 331 6.78 -18.71 -14.83
N GLN A 332 6.97 -19.10 -16.09
CA GLN A 332 6.80 -20.50 -16.54
C GLN A 332 8.04 -21.17 -17.16
N HIS A 333 9.15 -20.44 -17.37
CA HIS A 333 10.32 -20.93 -18.11
C HIS A 333 11.55 -21.15 -17.23
N VAL A 334 11.49 -22.16 -16.35
CA VAL A 334 12.53 -22.45 -15.34
C VAL A 334 13.90 -22.73 -15.97
N LYS A 335 13.98 -23.50 -17.06
CA LYS A 335 15.26 -23.86 -17.70
C LYS A 335 15.99 -22.65 -18.33
N PRO A 336 15.33 -21.80 -19.14
CA PRO A 336 15.93 -20.53 -19.60
C PRO A 336 16.35 -19.60 -18.46
N VAL A 337 15.56 -19.52 -17.39
CA VAL A 337 15.87 -18.71 -16.20
C VAL A 337 17.14 -19.20 -15.49
N ILE A 338 17.25 -20.51 -15.23
CA ILE A 338 18.47 -21.13 -14.67
C ILE A 338 19.69 -20.77 -15.52
N SER A 339 19.56 -20.91 -16.84
CA SER A 339 20.66 -20.63 -17.77
C SER A 339 21.05 -19.15 -17.79
N ALA A 340 20.09 -18.23 -17.72
CA ALA A 340 20.34 -16.79 -17.74
C ALA A 340 20.97 -16.29 -16.44
N ILE A 341 20.54 -16.83 -15.29
CA ILE A 341 21.12 -16.50 -13.99
C ILE A 341 22.55 -17.06 -13.91
N ALA A 342 22.77 -18.30 -14.34
CA ALA A 342 24.09 -18.93 -14.33
C ALA A 342 25.10 -18.25 -15.29
N SER A 343 24.63 -17.72 -16.42
CA SER A 343 25.48 -16.96 -17.37
C SER A 343 25.65 -15.49 -17.00
N SER A 344 24.91 -14.99 -16.01
CA SER A 344 24.99 -13.60 -15.59
C SER A 344 26.32 -13.30 -14.87
N ASN A 345 26.70 -12.02 -14.88
CA ASN A 345 27.86 -11.50 -14.13
C ASN A 345 27.66 -11.51 -12.60
N LEU A 346 26.63 -12.21 -12.09
CA LEU A 346 26.30 -12.30 -10.68
C LEU A 346 26.95 -13.51 -9.99
N SER A 347 27.54 -14.44 -10.77
CA SER A 347 28.19 -15.65 -10.25
C SER A 347 27.30 -16.47 -9.32
N LEU A 348 26.01 -16.59 -9.68
CA LEU A 348 25.00 -17.31 -8.91
C LEU A 348 24.72 -18.68 -9.53
N THR A 349 24.54 -19.68 -8.67
CA THR A 349 24.16 -21.03 -9.09
C THR A 349 22.73 -21.32 -8.61
N PRO A 350 21.71 -21.16 -9.47
CA PRO A 350 20.34 -21.49 -9.13
C PRO A 350 20.15 -23.01 -9.13
N HIS A 351 19.62 -23.55 -8.03
CA HIS A 351 19.26 -24.96 -7.90
C HIS A 351 17.73 -25.12 -7.91
N PRO A 352 17.18 -26.13 -8.59
CA PRO A 352 15.79 -26.53 -8.40
C PRO A 352 15.50 -26.88 -6.94
N ASP A 353 14.24 -26.80 -6.54
CA ASP A 353 13.78 -27.21 -5.21
C ASP A 353 14.35 -28.58 -4.79
N PRO A 354 15.14 -28.66 -3.71
CA PRO A 354 15.74 -29.91 -3.25
C PRO A 354 14.70 -30.93 -2.77
N THR A 355 13.47 -30.51 -2.46
CA THR A 355 12.38 -31.39 -2.03
C THR A 355 11.55 -31.94 -3.19
N GLY A 356 11.72 -31.40 -4.40
CA GLY A 356 10.98 -31.80 -5.60
C GLY A 356 9.47 -31.49 -5.57
N ALA A 357 8.98 -30.79 -4.54
CA ALA A 357 7.56 -30.50 -4.36
C ALA A 357 7.08 -29.37 -5.28
N ASN A 358 7.95 -28.41 -5.60
CA ASN A 358 7.62 -27.32 -6.53
C ASN A 358 8.63 -27.22 -7.69
N PRO A 359 8.26 -27.65 -8.92
CA PRO A 359 9.16 -27.58 -10.08
C PRO A 359 9.42 -26.16 -10.60
N LEU A 360 8.69 -25.14 -10.10
CA LEU A 360 8.84 -23.73 -10.46
C LEU A 360 9.69 -22.94 -9.45
N MET A 361 10.04 -23.53 -8.32
CA MET A 361 10.85 -22.86 -7.30
C MET A 361 12.34 -23.05 -7.58
N LEU A 362 13.09 -21.95 -7.52
CA LEU A 362 14.56 -21.93 -7.64
C LEU A 362 15.18 -21.41 -6.35
N VAL A 363 16.10 -22.18 -5.79
CA VAL A 363 16.91 -21.82 -4.62
C VAL A 363 18.24 -21.27 -5.11
N ILE A 364 18.53 -20.00 -4.78
CA ILE A 364 19.80 -19.36 -5.10
C ILE A 364 20.64 -19.31 -3.82
N ASN A 365 21.71 -20.09 -3.78
CA ASN A 365 22.66 -20.04 -2.68
C ASN A 365 23.61 -18.87 -2.91
N ILE A 366 23.48 -17.82 -2.09
CA ILE A 366 24.37 -16.66 -2.14
C ILE A 366 25.63 -17.04 -1.34
N PRO A 367 26.80 -17.17 -1.97
CA PRO A 367 28.03 -17.47 -1.25
C PRO A 367 28.34 -16.33 -0.26
N PRO A 368 28.99 -16.63 0.87
CA PRO A 368 29.39 -15.59 1.80
C PRO A 368 30.29 -14.57 1.10
N PRO A 369 30.20 -13.27 1.45
CA PRO A 369 31.01 -12.22 0.84
C PRO A 369 32.50 -12.55 0.85
N THR A 370 33.15 -12.47 -0.31
CA THR A 370 34.61 -12.55 -0.40
C THR A 370 35.26 -11.26 0.10
N ALA A 371 36.52 -11.35 0.56
CA ALA A 371 37.29 -10.19 1.02
C ALA A 371 37.43 -9.11 -0.07
N GLU A 372 37.51 -9.51 -1.33
CA GLU A 372 37.58 -8.60 -2.48
C GLU A 372 36.27 -7.83 -2.69
N SER A 373 35.11 -8.51 -2.59
CA SER A 373 33.81 -7.85 -2.73
C SER A 373 33.54 -6.87 -1.58
N ARG A 374 33.98 -7.18 -0.36
CA ARG A 374 33.91 -6.24 0.77
C ARG A 374 34.77 -4.99 0.50
N LYS A 375 36.00 -5.18 0.05
CA LYS A 375 36.92 -4.07 -0.28
C LYS A 375 36.38 -3.17 -1.39
N ALA A 376 35.76 -3.75 -2.43
CA ALA A 376 35.11 -2.99 -3.50
C ALA A 376 33.94 -2.14 -2.96
N ALA A 377 33.07 -2.70 -2.11
CA ALA A 377 31.96 -1.98 -1.52
C ALA A 377 32.43 -0.79 -0.64
N VAL A 378 33.51 -0.98 0.14
CA VAL A 378 34.11 0.09 0.94
C VAL A 378 34.69 1.20 0.05
N GLN A 379 35.30 0.86 -1.08
CA GLN A 379 35.79 1.85 -2.06
C GLN A 379 34.66 2.63 -2.70
N ASP A 380 33.55 1.98 -3.07
CA ASP A 380 32.41 2.64 -3.68
C ASP A 380 31.68 3.55 -2.67
N ALA A 381 31.60 3.14 -1.40
CA ALA A 381 31.13 4.01 -0.32
C ALA A 381 32.02 5.25 -0.14
N ALA A 382 33.36 5.10 -0.28
CA ALA A 382 34.28 6.22 -0.23
C ALA A 382 34.06 7.21 -1.40
N LYS A 383 33.92 6.70 -2.63
CA LYS A 383 33.64 7.53 -3.82
C LYS A 383 32.30 8.27 -3.70
N ALA A 384 31.26 7.62 -3.17
CA ALA A 384 29.98 8.27 -2.92
C ALA A 384 30.11 9.42 -1.91
N GLY A 385 30.90 9.22 -0.85
CA GLY A 385 31.24 10.25 0.13
C GLY A 385 31.99 11.44 -0.47
N GLU A 386 32.99 11.19 -1.32
CA GLU A 386 33.74 12.25 -2.02
C GLU A 386 32.83 13.08 -2.93
N LYS A 387 31.93 12.44 -3.67
CA LYS A 387 30.94 13.11 -4.51
C LYS A 387 30.03 14.03 -3.70
N ALA A 388 29.49 13.53 -2.57
CA ALA A 388 28.66 14.33 -1.67
C ALA A 388 29.43 15.51 -1.06
N SER A 389 30.70 15.30 -0.70
CA SER A 389 31.58 16.35 -0.19
C SER A 389 31.82 17.45 -1.22
N THR A 390 32.02 17.10 -2.49
CA THR A 390 32.14 18.08 -3.59
C THR A 390 30.85 18.87 -3.76
N SER A 391 29.69 18.22 -3.77
CA SER A 391 28.40 18.93 -3.86
C SER A 391 28.16 19.89 -2.68
N ALA A 392 28.60 19.53 -1.47
CA ALA A 392 28.52 20.42 -0.31
C ALA A 392 29.43 21.65 -0.46
N ARG A 393 30.63 21.49 -1.04
CA ARG A 393 31.52 22.62 -1.39
C ARG A 393 30.87 23.55 -2.42
N ASP A 394 30.19 23.00 -3.42
CA ASP A 394 29.50 23.79 -4.44
C ASP A 394 28.34 24.61 -3.83
N ALA A 395 27.56 24.01 -2.93
CA ALA A 395 26.48 24.71 -2.21
C ALA A 395 27.03 25.87 -1.35
N ARG A 396 28.13 25.62 -0.61
CA ARG A 396 28.86 26.69 0.11
C ARG A 396 29.34 27.79 -0.83
N GLY A 397 29.86 27.43 -2.01
CA GLY A 397 30.29 28.39 -3.04
C GLY A 397 29.16 29.29 -3.53
N LYS A 398 27.95 28.75 -3.71
CA LYS A 398 26.75 29.53 -4.09
C LYS A 398 26.37 30.55 -3.01
N GLN A 399 26.33 30.13 -1.75
CA GLN A 399 25.99 31.03 -0.64
C GLN A 399 27.06 32.11 -0.44
N GLN A 400 28.35 31.75 -0.56
CA GLN A 400 29.45 32.72 -0.51
C GLN A 400 29.35 33.76 -1.64
N LYS A 401 28.93 33.35 -2.84
CA LYS A 401 28.69 34.27 -3.97
C LYS A 401 27.54 35.25 -3.65
N LYS A 402 26.48 34.80 -2.97
CA LYS A 402 25.37 35.66 -2.51
C LYS A 402 25.86 36.72 -1.51
N LEU A 403 26.62 36.31 -0.50
CA LEU A 403 27.21 37.23 0.49
C LEU A 403 28.17 38.23 -0.15
N ARG A 404 28.99 37.80 -1.12
CA ARG A 404 29.86 38.71 -1.89
C ARG A 404 29.05 39.69 -2.75
N GLY A 405 27.93 39.26 -3.32
CA GLY A 405 27.00 40.13 -4.04
C GLY A 405 26.45 41.25 -3.15
N MET A 406 26.01 40.90 -1.94
CA MET A 406 25.55 41.88 -0.94
C MET A 406 26.66 42.85 -0.50
N GLN A 407 27.91 42.37 -0.39
CA GLN A 407 29.08 43.20 -0.11
C GLN A 407 29.33 44.23 -1.21
N LEU A 408 29.28 43.81 -2.47
CA LEU A 408 29.50 44.68 -3.63
C LEU A 408 28.38 45.72 -3.77
N ASN A 409 27.14 45.30 -3.53
CA ASN A 409 25.96 46.16 -3.59
C ASN A 409 25.83 47.10 -2.38
N LYS A 410 26.72 46.96 -1.37
CA LYS A 410 26.68 47.70 -0.09
C LYS A 410 25.31 47.67 0.58
N SER A 411 24.54 46.60 0.36
CA SER A 411 23.16 46.47 0.85
C SER A 411 23.08 46.06 2.32
N VAL A 412 24.22 45.64 2.90
CA VAL A 412 24.34 45.14 4.28
C VAL A 412 25.60 45.73 4.91
N ARG A 413 25.58 45.97 6.23
CA ARG A 413 26.75 46.47 6.95
C ARG A 413 27.90 45.45 6.90
N PRO A 414 29.17 45.89 6.80
CA PRO A 414 30.32 44.99 6.75
C PRO A 414 30.44 44.03 7.95
N ASP A 415 30.01 44.48 9.13
CA ASP A 415 30.04 43.67 10.36
C ASP A 415 29.03 42.51 10.30
N ASP A 416 27.80 42.80 9.83
CA ASP A 416 26.75 41.80 9.64
C ASP A 416 27.15 40.77 8.58
N LEU A 417 27.80 41.19 7.48
CA LEU A 417 28.33 40.27 6.47
C LEU A 417 29.42 39.34 7.02
N LYS A 418 30.30 39.86 7.89
CA LYS A 418 31.33 39.05 8.54
C LYS A 418 30.70 38.02 9.49
N LYS A 419 29.67 38.43 10.25
CA LYS A 419 28.91 37.55 11.15
C LYS A 419 28.13 36.49 10.37
N ALA A 420 27.47 36.87 9.28
CA ALA A 420 26.77 35.96 8.39
C ALA A 420 27.72 34.95 7.74
N GLY A 421 28.89 35.39 7.26
CA GLY A 421 29.92 34.47 6.75
C GLY A 421 30.37 33.46 7.81
N THR A 422 30.55 33.89 9.06
CA THR A 422 30.89 32.99 10.18
C THR A 422 29.79 31.97 10.45
N GLN A 423 28.52 32.39 10.41
CA GLN A 423 27.39 31.49 10.62
C GLN A 423 27.19 30.50 9.46
N MET A 424 27.37 30.96 8.23
CA MET A 424 27.38 30.10 7.03
C MET A 424 28.40 28.97 7.18
N GLU A 425 29.65 29.30 7.57
CA GLU A 425 30.69 28.28 7.75
C GLU A 425 30.32 27.27 8.85
N LYS A 426 29.65 27.70 9.94
CA LYS A 426 29.14 26.77 10.97
C LYS A 426 28.08 25.80 10.43
N VAL A 427 27.20 26.25 9.54
CA VAL A 427 26.19 25.39 8.89
C VAL A 427 26.88 24.35 8.00
N VAL A 428 27.86 24.80 7.20
CA VAL A 428 28.63 23.92 6.31
C VAL A 428 29.47 22.92 7.10
N GLU A 429 30.08 23.34 8.21
CA GLU A 429 30.85 22.46 9.11
C GLU A 429 29.97 21.35 9.70
N LYS A 430 28.78 21.71 10.21
CA LYS A 430 27.79 20.72 10.69
C LYS A 430 27.36 19.75 9.58
N GLY A 431 27.08 20.26 8.38
CA GLY A 431 26.73 19.42 7.23
C GLY A 431 27.85 18.45 6.85
N ASN A 432 29.09 18.92 6.77
CA ASN A 432 30.25 18.07 6.47
C ASN A 432 30.51 17.03 7.55
N ALA A 433 30.32 17.37 8.82
CA ALA A 433 30.43 16.42 9.92
C ALA A 433 29.40 15.30 9.82
N GLU A 434 28.15 15.61 9.44
CA GLU A 434 27.10 14.62 9.24
C GLU A 434 27.38 13.73 8.02
N LEU A 435 27.80 14.31 6.88
CA LEU A 435 28.20 13.52 5.72
C LEU A 435 29.31 12.53 6.05
N LYS A 436 30.33 12.98 6.80
CA LYS A 436 31.42 12.11 7.27
C LYS A 436 30.90 11.00 8.19
N ARG A 437 30.05 11.33 9.16
CA ARG A 437 29.46 10.36 10.08
C ARG A 437 28.67 9.27 9.34
N VAL A 438 27.89 9.65 8.34
CA VAL A 438 27.09 8.72 7.52
C VAL A 438 28.00 7.76 6.74
N VAL A 439 29.06 8.27 6.10
CA VAL A 439 30.02 7.44 5.36
C VAL A 439 30.80 6.51 6.29
N ASP A 440 31.30 7.00 7.43
CA ASP A 440 32.09 6.21 8.37
C ASP A 440 31.24 5.08 9.00
N ASN A 441 29.97 5.35 9.31
CA ASN A 441 29.03 4.33 9.77
C ASN A 441 28.78 3.27 8.69
N ALA A 442 28.58 3.68 7.43
CA ALA A 442 28.38 2.73 6.34
C ALA A 442 29.62 1.86 6.09
N LYS A 443 30.83 2.44 6.13
CA LYS A 443 32.08 1.70 6.01
C LYS A 443 32.23 0.65 7.12
N LYS A 444 31.96 1.00 8.38
CA LYS A 444 32.00 0.04 9.49
C LYS A 444 31.05 -1.13 9.28
N VAL A 445 29.81 -0.85 8.83
CA VAL A 445 28.82 -1.91 8.55
C VAL A 445 29.33 -2.83 7.43
N LEU A 446 29.87 -2.26 6.35
CA LEU A 446 30.43 -3.01 5.21
C LEU A 446 31.70 -3.80 5.54
N GLU A 447 32.47 -3.37 6.54
CA GLU A 447 33.66 -4.09 7.03
C GLU A 447 33.29 -5.21 8.01
N SER A 448 32.20 -5.04 8.77
CA SER A 448 31.77 -5.97 9.83
C SER A 448 30.90 -7.14 9.35
N GLY A 449 30.31 -7.06 8.15
CA GLY A 449 29.51 -8.12 7.53
C GLY A 449 30.23 -8.75 6.35
#